data_AF-A0AAD8V2H3-F1
#
_entry.id   AF-A0AAD8V2H3-F1
#
_cell.length_a   1.000
_cell.length_b   1.000
_cell.length_c   1.000
_cell.angle_alpha   90.00
_cell.angle_beta   90.00
_cell.angle_gamma   90.00
#
_symmetry.space_group_name_H-M   'P 1'
#
loop_
_entity.id
_entity.type
_entity.pdbx_description
1 polymer ?
#
loop_
_entity_poly.entity_id
_entity_poly.type
_entity_poly.pdbx_seq_one_letter_code
_entity_poly.pdbx_strand_id
1 'polypeptide(L)' 'VSNRRLRNSCDCCTQLKLKCDQQKPSCNRCIQRRRECVYSQVRKAGRPPK' A
#
# COMPACT_ATOMS: atom_id res chain seq x y z
N VAL A 1 10.89 -15.72 12.10
CA VAL A 1 10.27 -14.38 12.19
C VAL A 1 9.85 -13.95 10.79
N SER A 2 8.56 -14.08 10.47
CA SER A 2 8.05 -13.85 9.11
C SER A 2 8.14 -12.37 8.75
N ASN A 3 9.22 -11.98 8.07
CA ASN A 3 9.49 -10.63 7.59
C ASN A 3 8.48 -10.27 6.48
N ARG A 4 7.26 -9.92 6.89
CA ARG A 4 6.19 -9.45 6.00
C ARG A 4 6.57 -8.04 5.55
N ARG A 5 7.26 -7.95 4.42
CA ARG A 5 7.57 -6.67 3.76
C ARG A 5 6.27 -5.87 3.57
N LEU A 6 6.24 -4.65 4.09
CA LEU A 6 5.16 -3.70 3.85
C LEU A 6 5.24 -3.21 2.40
N ARG A 7 4.11 -2.88 1.79
CA ARG A 7 4.12 -2.24 0.47
C ARG A 7 4.78 -0.87 0.58
N ASN A 8 5.63 -0.54 -0.39
CA ASN A 8 6.19 0.81 -0.54
C ASN A 8 5.09 1.83 -0.86
N SER A 9 4.08 1.41 -1.61
CA SER A 9 2.93 2.23 -1.98
C SER A 9 1.73 1.97 -1.08
N CYS A 10 0.97 3.04 -0.82
CA CYS A 10 -0.29 2.96 -0.09
C CYS A 10 -1.36 2.16 -0.86
N ASP A 11 -2.31 1.52 -0.18
CA ASP A 11 -3.34 0.70 -0.81
C ASP A 11 -4.24 1.52 -1.74
N CYS A 12 -4.66 2.73 -1.34
CA CYS A 12 -5.37 3.64 -2.23
C CYS A 12 -4.59 3.96 -3.50
N CYS A 13 -3.28 4.16 -3.40
CA CYS A 13 -2.41 4.47 -4.52
C CYS A 13 -2.31 3.27 -5.46
N THR A 14 -2.16 2.07 -4.90
CA THR A 14 -2.11 0.80 -5.64
C THR A 14 -3.44 0.48 -6.32
N GLN A 15 -4.57 0.61 -5.62
CA GLN A 15 -5.92 0.41 -6.17
C GLN A 15 -6.20 1.37 -7.33
N LEU A 16 -5.83 2.64 -7.15
CA LEU A 16 -5.97 3.67 -8.18
C LEU A 16 -4.88 3.59 -9.26
N LYS A 17 -3.93 2.64 -9.17
CA LYS A 17 -2.77 2.46 -10.06
C LYS A 17 -1.96 3.75 -10.28
N LEU A 18 -1.76 4.53 -9.23
CA LEU A 18 -1.08 5.81 -9.27
C LEU A 18 0.20 5.80 -8.43
N LYS A 19 1.14 6.67 -8.80
CA LYS A 19 2.41 6.84 -8.08
C LYS A 19 2.13 7.29 -6.65
N CYS A 20 2.72 6.59 -5.68
CA CYS A 20 2.68 6.98 -4.27
C CYS A 20 3.94 7.80 -3.94
N ASP A 21 3.78 8.95 -3.29
CA ASP A 21 4.90 9.74 -2.74
C ASP A 21 5.57 9.10 -1.53
N GLN A 22 5.00 8.01 -0.98
CA GLN A 22 5.55 7.24 0.15
C GLN A 22 5.82 8.08 1.42
N GLN A 23 5.28 9.30 1.51
CA GLN A 23 5.34 10.11 2.72
C GLN A 23 4.61 9.40 3.87
N LYS A 24 5.21 9.45 5.06
CA LYS A 24 4.66 8.88 6.30
C LYS A 24 4.22 10.02 7.21
N PRO A 25 3.05 9.91 7.88
CA PRO A 25 2.20 8.72 8.02
C PRO A 25 1.24 8.43 6.84
N SER A 26 0.95 9.44 6.01
CA SER A 26 0.07 9.35 4.84
C SER A 26 0.71 10.03 3.64
N CYS A 27 0.51 9.51 2.43
CA CYS A 27 1.01 10.17 1.23
C CYS A 27 0.29 11.50 0.98
N ASN A 28 0.98 12.48 0.36
CA ASN A 28 0.44 13.81 0.06
C ASN A 28 -0.95 13.77 -0.57
N ARG A 29 -1.17 12.85 -1.52
CA ARG A 29 -2.47 12.71 -2.19
C ARG A 29 -3.58 12.25 -1.26
N CYS A 30 -3.31 11.28 -0.39
CA CYS A 30 -4.30 10.83 0.59
C CYS A 30 -4.61 11.93 1.61
N ILE A 31 -3.59 12.74 1.99
CA ILE A 31 -3.77 13.91 2.85
C ILE A 31 -4.68 14.94 2.16
N GLN A 32 -4.37 15.34 0.92
CA GLN A 32 -5.17 16.32 0.17
C GLN A 32 -6.60 15.85 -0.07
N ARG A 33 -6.78 14.56 -0.37
CA ARG A 33 -8.10 13.95 -0.61
C ARG A 33 -8.82 13.56 0.68
N ARG A 34 -8.18 13.72 1.85
CA ARG A 34 -8.60 13.17 3.16
C ARG A 34 -9.09 11.72 3.05
N ARG A 35 -8.35 10.89 2.33
CA ARG A 35 -8.63 9.45 2.16
C ARG A 35 -7.75 8.64 3.10
N GLU A 36 -8.21 7.44 3.42
CA GLU A 36 -7.48 6.50 4.28
C GLU A 36 -6.18 6.03 3.60
N CYS A 37 -5.03 6.31 4.21
CA CYS A 37 -3.74 5.91 3.67
C CYS A 37 -3.21 4.68 4.40
N VAL A 38 -3.54 3.49 3.92
CA VAL A 38 -3.10 2.23 4.54
C VAL A 38 -1.92 1.64 3.78
N TYR A 39 -0.79 1.43 4.46
CA TYR A 39 0.35 0.69 3.92
C TYR A 39 0.21 -0.79 4.29
N SER A 40 -0.61 -1.51 3.50
CA SER A 40 -0.84 -2.94 3.72
C SER A 40 0.43 -3.78 3.49
N GLN A 41 0.52 -4.90 4.18
CA GLN A 41 1.58 -5.90 3.95
C GLN A 41 1.48 -6.45 2.52
N VAL A 42 2.63 -6.69 1.88
CA VAL A 42 2.65 -7.38 0.59
C VAL A 42 2.15 -8.80 0.83
N ARG A 43 0.89 -9.07 0.46
CA ARG A 43 0.40 -10.43 0.34
C ARG A 43 1.18 -11.04 -0.81
N LYS A 44 2.08 -11.98 -0.51
CA LYS A 44 2.48 -12.96 -1.52
C LYS A 44 1.17 -13.65 -1.90
N ALA A 45 0.64 -13.37 -3.07
CA ALA A 45 -0.37 -14.22 -3.67
C ALA A 45 0.32 -15.58 -3.84
N GLY A 46 0.21 -16.43 -2.82
CA GLY A 46 0.59 -17.83 -2.95
C GLY A 46 -0.26 -18.37 -4.09
N ARG A 47 0.39 -19.03 -5.04
CA ARG A 47 -0.25 -19.75 -6.14
C ARG A 47 -1.53 -20.43 -5.62
N PRO A 48 -2.66 -20.36 -6.35
CA PRO A 48 -3.81 -21.17 -5.99
C PRO A 48 -3.35 -22.64 -5.87
N PRO A 49 -3.78 -23.37 -4.83
CA PRO A 49 -3.54 -24.81 -4.78
C PRO A 49 -4.22 -25.46 -6.00
N LYS A 50 -3.52 -26.45 -6.57
CA LYS A 50 -3.87 -27.15 -7.80
C LYS A 50 -5.14 -27.98 -7.65
#